data_AF-A0A5N7CRF9-F1
#
_entry.id   AF-A0A5N7CRF9-F1
#
_cell.length_a   1.000
_cell.length_b   1.000
_cell.length_c   1.000
_cell.angle_alpha   90.00
_cell.angle_beta   90.00
_cell.angle_gamma   90.00
#
_symmetry.space_group_name_H-M   'P 1'
#
loop_
_entity.id
_entity.type
_entity.pdbx_description
1 polymer ?
#
loop_
_entity_poly.entity_id
_entity_poly.type
_entity_poly.pdbx_seq_one_letter_code
_entity_poly.pdbx_strand_id
1 'polypeptide(L)'
;MTFSRLPHITADSFFSTPSTSDPSLSPITIYMISGNPGLIGYYHTLLSILSEKLNTHYAQQSRKTNAFQIYGHSLAGFELTKTPGSKPRYYDLEEQICFVQRKLDDFLTGAVDASGQRQTAPRPKVILIGHSVGSYIAMEILRRHRERAANGAWPSVEFDIIGGVMLFPTVVDIAKSPSGQKLTRLLSFIPQLAVVVGFLVRVLTALVPGSLLRSLIRFYMGSPPDNMVETTAAFLESGYGVQQALHMAADEMQTITSDKWSDDVWGMSNVKDPVTRLFFYFGRSDHWVAEQTRDEVVEVRGRREGGPKMIVCEEKLPHAFVLKHSDVVAKKVADMVLDIVRD
;
A
#
# COMPACT_ATOMS: atom_id res chain seq x y z
N MET A 1 8.13 12.72 -16.20
CA MET A 1 9.13 13.12 -15.17
C MET A 1 10.14 12.00 -15.07
N THR A 2 11.40 12.29 -15.28
CA THR A 2 12.51 11.35 -15.03
C THR A 2 12.55 11.05 -13.53
N PHE A 3 12.34 9.79 -13.16
CA PHE A 3 12.45 9.35 -11.76
C PHE A 3 13.87 9.61 -11.26
N SER A 4 14.02 10.34 -10.15
CA SER A 4 15.29 10.38 -9.43
C SER A 4 15.57 8.98 -8.89
N ARG A 5 16.60 8.33 -9.43
CA ARG A 5 17.06 6.99 -9.02
C ARG A 5 17.94 7.02 -7.78
N LEU A 6 18.12 8.19 -7.19
CA LEU A 6 18.80 8.32 -5.91
C LEU A 6 17.83 7.95 -4.79
N PRO A 7 18.29 7.24 -3.74
CA PRO A 7 17.52 7.03 -2.53
C PRO A 7 16.97 8.36 -2.01
N HIS A 8 15.68 8.38 -1.67
CA HIS A 8 15.00 9.59 -1.24
C HIS A 8 13.80 9.28 -0.37
N ILE A 9 13.47 10.23 0.50
CA ILE A 9 12.22 10.26 1.24
C ILE A 9 11.64 11.66 1.00
N THR A 10 10.56 11.72 0.24
CA THR A 10 9.82 12.96 -0.05
C THR A 10 8.39 12.81 0.45
N ALA A 11 7.60 13.89 0.46
CA ALA A 11 6.21 13.82 0.89
C ALA A 11 5.35 12.85 0.04
N ASP A 12 5.74 12.63 -1.22
CA ASP A 12 4.96 11.89 -2.22
C ASP A 12 5.63 10.59 -2.68
N SER A 13 6.87 10.32 -2.27
CA SER A 13 7.60 9.10 -2.63
C SER A 13 8.63 8.67 -1.60
N PHE A 14 8.80 7.37 -1.47
CA PHE A 14 9.86 6.73 -0.70
C PHE A 14 10.65 5.81 -1.61
N PHE A 15 11.97 5.94 -1.61
CA PHE A 15 12.85 5.00 -2.29
C PHE A 15 14.11 4.74 -1.47
N SER A 16 14.38 3.47 -1.15
CA SER A 16 15.63 3.04 -0.52
C SER A 16 16.28 1.91 -1.32
N THR A 17 17.59 1.98 -1.48
CA THR A 17 18.42 0.93 -2.08
C THR A 17 19.25 0.22 -1.02
N PRO A 18 19.75 -1.00 -1.29
CA PRO A 18 20.67 -1.67 -0.38
C PRO A 18 21.98 -0.86 -0.22
N SER A 19 22.58 -0.90 0.97
CA SER A 19 23.81 -0.15 1.28
C SER A 19 25.05 -0.71 0.58
N THR A 20 25.06 -2.00 0.28
CA THR A 20 26.10 -2.70 -0.47
C THR A 20 25.41 -3.59 -1.49
N SER A 21 25.52 -3.26 -2.77
CA SER A 21 25.00 -4.10 -3.86
C SER A 21 26.16 -4.78 -4.57
N ASP A 22 26.14 -6.11 -4.63
CA ASP A 22 26.88 -6.82 -5.66
C ASP A 22 26.28 -6.41 -7.02
N PRO A 23 27.06 -5.80 -7.94
CA PRO A 23 26.56 -5.37 -9.25
C PRO A 23 25.98 -6.51 -10.09
N SER A 24 26.26 -7.77 -9.73
CA SER A 24 25.76 -8.97 -10.41
C SER A 24 24.36 -9.42 -9.93
N LEU A 25 23.84 -8.88 -8.83
CA LEU A 25 22.54 -9.28 -8.26
C LEU A 25 21.50 -8.16 -8.38
N SER A 26 20.42 -8.42 -9.12
CA SER A 26 19.25 -7.55 -9.15
C SER A 26 18.50 -7.61 -7.82
N PRO A 27 18.32 -6.48 -7.10
CA PRO A 27 17.61 -6.47 -5.82
C PRO A 27 16.12 -6.79 -6.02
N ILE A 28 15.53 -7.51 -5.06
CA ILE A 28 14.09 -7.73 -4.99
C ILE A 28 13.42 -6.40 -4.65
N THR A 29 12.40 -6.03 -5.41
CA THR A 29 11.64 -4.80 -5.19
C THR A 29 10.47 -5.05 -4.26
N ILE A 30 10.48 -4.38 -3.10
CA ILE A 30 9.34 -4.29 -2.22
C ILE A 30 8.55 -3.04 -2.60
N TYR A 31 7.31 -3.22 -3.02
CA TYR A 31 6.46 -2.15 -3.53
C TYR A 31 5.31 -1.86 -2.56
N MET A 32 5.34 -0.68 -1.91
CA MET A 32 4.36 -0.27 -0.92
C MET A 32 3.19 0.48 -1.58
N ILE A 33 1.96 0.04 -1.27
CA ILE A 33 0.70 0.62 -1.71
C ILE A 33 -0.07 1.08 -0.47
N SER A 34 -0.20 2.40 -0.30
CA SER A 34 -0.86 3.03 0.84
C SER A 34 -2.37 2.76 0.88
N GLY A 35 -2.96 2.90 2.07
CA GLY A 35 -4.40 2.92 2.26
C GLY A 35 -4.98 4.34 2.10
N ASN A 36 -6.28 4.50 2.34
CA ASN A 36 -6.95 5.81 2.34
C ASN A 36 -6.79 6.51 3.71
N PRO A 37 -6.34 7.77 3.79
CA PRO A 37 -5.89 8.65 2.71
C PRO A 37 -4.52 8.25 2.15
N GLY A 38 -4.40 8.32 0.81
CA GLY A 38 -3.35 7.71 -0.02
C GLY A 38 -1.92 8.23 0.13
N LEU A 39 -1.55 8.89 1.22
CA LEU A 39 -0.23 9.52 1.38
C LEU A 39 0.82 8.50 1.81
N ILE A 40 1.94 8.43 1.08
CA ILE A 40 3.08 7.59 1.46
C ILE A 40 3.78 8.09 2.73
N GLY A 41 3.63 9.38 3.06
CA GLY A 41 4.19 10.01 4.26
C GLY A 41 3.88 9.27 5.58
N TYR A 42 2.68 8.67 5.68
CA TYR A 42 2.30 7.88 6.85
C TYR A 42 3.13 6.60 7.02
N TYR A 43 3.75 6.11 5.95
CA TYR A 43 4.49 4.85 5.94
C TYR A 43 6.00 5.05 6.03
N HIS A 44 6.52 6.28 6.03
CA HIS A 44 7.97 6.54 6.07
C HIS A 44 8.66 5.81 7.22
N THR A 45 8.10 5.90 8.44
CA THR A 45 8.68 5.22 9.60
C THR A 45 8.68 3.70 9.43
N LEU A 46 7.58 3.10 8.94
CA LEU A 46 7.51 1.67 8.67
C LEU A 46 8.57 1.25 7.62
N LEU A 47 8.63 1.96 6.49
CA LEU A 47 9.51 1.63 5.38
C LEU A 47 10.99 1.82 5.73
N SER A 48 11.33 2.84 6.51
CA SER A 48 12.70 3.04 7.02
C SER A 48 13.14 1.89 7.92
N ILE A 49 12.30 1.48 8.88
CA ILE A 49 12.61 0.37 9.80
C ILE A 49 12.70 -0.96 9.03
N LEU A 50 11.82 -1.17 8.05
CA LEU A 50 11.85 -2.34 7.18
C LEU A 50 13.16 -2.40 6.37
N SER A 51 13.55 -1.27 5.76
CA SER A 51 14.81 -1.14 5.00
C SER A 51 16.02 -1.48 5.86
N GLU A 52 16.11 -0.90 7.06
CA GLU A 52 17.21 -1.15 8.01
C GLU A 52 17.30 -2.63 8.39
N LYS A 53 16.17 -3.28 8.67
CA LYS A 53 16.12 -4.69 9.06
C LYS A 53 16.56 -5.63 7.93
N LEU A 54 16.04 -5.41 6.73
CA LEU A 54 16.39 -6.23 5.57
C LEU A 54 17.87 -6.04 5.20
N ASN A 55 18.39 -4.82 5.29
CA ASN A 55 19.81 -4.55 5.07
C ASN A 55 20.71 -5.20 6.15
N THR A 56 20.30 -5.16 7.42
CA THR A 56 21.01 -5.82 8.51
C THR A 56 21.05 -7.34 8.30
N HIS A 57 19.91 -7.94 7.94
CA HIS A 57 19.83 -9.36 7.62
C HIS A 57 20.71 -9.73 6.42
N TYR A 58 20.71 -8.89 5.37
CA TYR A 58 21.57 -9.08 4.20
C TYR A 58 23.06 -9.05 4.58
N ALA A 59 23.49 -8.07 5.39
CA ALA A 59 24.87 -7.92 5.82
C ALA A 59 25.38 -9.06 6.73
N GLN A 60 24.50 -9.69 7.50
CA GLN A 60 24.86 -10.77 8.43
C GLN A 60 25.00 -12.15 7.76
N GLN A 61 24.50 -12.33 6.53
CA GLN A 61 24.56 -13.62 5.84
C GLN A 61 25.64 -13.64 4.73
N SER A 62 26.36 -14.76 4.61
CA SER A 62 27.41 -14.93 3.60
C SER A 62 26.83 -15.10 2.18
N ARG A 63 27.09 -14.12 1.29
CA ARG A 63 27.08 -14.16 -0.20
C ARG A 63 25.90 -14.75 -0.98
N LYS A 64 24.85 -15.30 -0.35
CA LYS A 64 23.69 -15.92 -1.03
C LYS A 64 22.33 -15.29 -0.72
N THR A 65 22.27 -14.20 0.02
CA THR A 65 21.01 -13.50 0.30
C THR A 65 20.62 -12.55 -0.81
N ASN A 66 19.31 -12.41 -1.04
CA ASN A 66 18.78 -11.41 -1.95
C ASN A 66 18.94 -10.01 -1.32
N ALA A 67 19.44 -9.05 -2.10
CA ALA A 67 19.39 -7.64 -1.73
C ALA A 67 17.96 -7.12 -1.93
N PHE A 68 17.56 -6.10 -1.15
CA PHE A 68 16.21 -5.52 -1.22
C PHE A 68 16.27 -4.03 -1.53
N GLN A 69 15.40 -3.58 -2.42
CA GLN A 69 15.06 -2.17 -2.57
C GLN A 69 13.59 -1.96 -2.24
N ILE A 70 13.25 -0.81 -1.70
CA ILE A 70 11.89 -0.50 -1.25
C ILE A 70 11.44 0.76 -1.97
N TYR A 71 10.30 0.69 -2.63
CA TYR A 71 9.71 1.81 -3.34
C TYR A 71 8.22 1.95 -2.96
N GLY A 72 7.77 3.19 -2.82
CA GLY A 72 6.37 3.52 -2.59
C GLY A 72 6.09 4.96 -2.99
N HIS A 73 4.84 5.26 -3.30
CA HIS A 73 4.42 6.61 -3.68
C HIS A 73 2.99 6.89 -3.19
N SER A 74 2.65 8.17 -3.06
CA SER A 74 1.28 8.58 -2.77
C SER A 74 0.35 8.20 -3.94
N LEU A 75 -0.89 7.80 -3.62
CA LEU A 75 -1.94 7.54 -4.62
C LEU A 75 -2.28 8.83 -5.39
N ALA A 76 -2.87 8.68 -6.58
CA ALA A 76 -3.19 9.84 -7.43
C ALA A 76 -4.19 10.77 -6.75
N GLY A 77 -3.96 12.08 -6.84
CA GLY A 77 -4.79 13.10 -6.18
C GLY A 77 -4.43 13.33 -4.71
N PHE A 78 -3.46 12.60 -4.17
CA PHE A 78 -2.88 12.84 -2.85
C PHE A 78 -1.51 13.50 -2.90
N GLU A 79 -0.99 13.82 -4.08
CA GLU A 79 0.26 14.52 -4.23
C GLU A 79 0.18 15.91 -3.57
N LEU A 80 1.09 16.19 -2.64
CA LEU A 80 1.08 17.41 -1.84
C LEU A 80 1.67 18.63 -2.58
N THR A 81 1.78 18.57 -3.91
CA THR A 81 2.25 19.68 -4.74
C THR A 81 1.31 20.89 -4.66
N LYS A 82 1.91 22.07 -4.46
CA LYS A 82 1.19 23.31 -4.10
C LYS A 82 0.48 24.03 -5.25
N THR A 83 0.56 23.53 -6.49
CA THR A 83 -0.07 24.16 -7.65
C THR A 83 -1.33 23.39 -8.05
N PRO A 84 -2.51 23.73 -7.51
CA PRO A 84 -3.75 23.12 -7.95
C PRO A 84 -3.97 23.40 -9.44
N GLY A 85 -4.25 22.33 -10.20
CA GLY A 85 -4.75 22.47 -11.56
C GLY A 85 -6.06 23.26 -11.60
N SER A 86 -6.42 23.79 -12.76
CA SER A 86 -7.60 24.66 -12.95
C SER A 86 -8.94 24.00 -12.60
N LYS A 87 -9.00 22.66 -12.50
CA LYS A 87 -10.14 21.89 -11.99
C LYS A 87 -9.66 20.73 -11.12
N PRO A 88 -10.37 20.42 -10.01
CA PRO A 88 -10.12 19.18 -9.30
C PRO A 88 -10.46 17.99 -10.19
N ARG A 89 -9.50 17.08 -10.33
CA ARG A 89 -9.75 15.73 -10.81
C ARG A 89 -9.66 14.81 -9.62
N TYR A 90 -10.74 14.08 -9.37
CA TYR A 90 -10.74 12.99 -8.40
C TYR A 90 -10.49 11.67 -9.13
N TYR A 91 -9.91 10.72 -8.41
CA TYR A 91 -9.56 9.41 -8.91
C TYR A 91 -10.35 8.35 -8.17
N ASP A 92 -11.13 7.57 -8.89
CA ASP A 92 -11.85 6.41 -8.35
C ASP A 92 -10.90 5.20 -8.12
N LEU A 93 -11.41 4.10 -7.56
CA LEU A 93 -10.58 2.96 -7.23
C LEU A 93 -9.94 2.29 -8.47
N GLU A 94 -10.65 2.24 -9.59
CA GLU A 94 -10.14 1.68 -10.85
C GLU A 94 -9.01 2.54 -11.43
N GLU A 95 -9.18 3.86 -11.40
CA GLU A 95 -8.16 4.81 -11.80
C GLU A 95 -6.92 4.72 -10.90
N GLN A 96 -7.09 4.48 -9.58
CA GLN A 96 -5.98 4.24 -8.67
C GLN A 96 -5.24 2.95 -9.01
N ILE A 97 -5.94 1.85 -9.28
CA ILE A 97 -5.32 0.60 -9.71
C ILE A 97 -4.48 0.82 -10.97
N CYS A 98 -5.03 1.49 -11.97
CA CYS A 98 -4.32 1.82 -13.20
C CYS A 98 -3.12 2.75 -12.96
N PHE A 99 -3.23 3.70 -12.03
CA PHE A 99 -2.15 4.61 -11.67
C PHE A 99 -0.99 3.87 -10.98
N VAL A 100 -1.29 3.09 -9.96
CA VAL A 100 -0.30 2.31 -9.20
C VAL A 100 0.39 1.28 -10.10
N GLN A 101 -0.36 0.61 -10.97
CA GLN A 101 0.20 -0.34 -11.93
C GLN A 101 1.18 0.34 -12.90
N ARG A 102 0.82 1.51 -13.47
CA ARG A 102 1.74 2.27 -14.33
C ARG A 102 3.00 2.72 -13.59
N LYS A 103 2.86 3.16 -12.32
CA LYS A 103 4.01 3.60 -11.51
C LYS A 103 4.98 2.45 -11.22
N LEU A 104 4.47 1.25 -10.97
CA LEU A 104 5.29 0.04 -10.84
C LEU A 104 5.99 -0.30 -12.16
N ASP A 105 5.24 -0.34 -13.26
CA ASP A 105 5.76 -0.64 -14.61
C ASP A 105 6.87 0.37 -15.00
N ASP A 106 6.66 1.67 -14.78
CA ASP A 106 7.64 2.74 -15.07
C ASP A 106 8.90 2.60 -14.21
N PHE A 107 8.75 2.30 -12.92
CA PHE A 107 9.86 2.15 -11.98
C PHE A 107 10.77 0.98 -12.39
N LEU A 108 10.18 -0.17 -12.73
CA LEU A 108 10.90 -1.36 -13.18
C LEU A 108 11.52 -1.16 -14.57
N THR A 109 10.81 -0.48 -15.48
CA THR A 109 11.32 -0.17 -16.83
C THR A 109 12.59 0.65 -16.78
N GLY A 110 12.58 1.73 -16.01
CA GLY A 110 13.80 2.50 -15.85
C GLY A 110 14.94 1.67 -15.24
N ALA A 111 14.64 0.68 -14.39
CA ALA A 111 15.65 -0.13 -13.70
C ALA A 111 16.42 -1.01 -14.67
N VAL A 112 15.71 -1.59 -15.64
CA VAL A 112 16.30 -2.36 -16.74
C VAL A 112 17.08 -1.46 -17.69
N ASP A 113 16.55 -0.27 -18.03
CA ASP A 113 17.25 0.66 -18.93
C ASP A 113 18.57 1.17 -18.34
N ALA A 114 18.60 1.48 -17.03
CA ALA A 114 19.80 1.96 -16.36
C ALA A 114 20.88 0.89 -16.20
N SER A 115 20.53 -0.40 -16.14
CA SER A 115 21.49 -1.49 -16.00
C SER A 115 22.11 -1.92 -17.33
N GLY A 116 21.55 -1.51 -18.48
CA GLY A 116 22.08 -1.80 -19.82
C GLY A 116 22.04 -3.30 -20.22
N GLN A 117 21.47 -4.17 -19.39
CA GLN A 117 21.45 -5.62 -19.59
C GLN A 117 20.11 -6.07 -20.19
N ARG A 118 19.98 -6.02 -21.52
CA ARG A 118 18.70 -6.32 -22.19
C ARG A 118 18.45 -7.79 -22.56
N GLN A 119 19.43 -8.70 -22.43
CA GLN A 119 19.30 -10.04 -23.03
C GLN A 119 19.68 -11.24 -22.15
N THR A 120 20.28 -11.06 -20.97
CA THR A 120 20.67 -12.19 -20.09
C THR A 120 20.37 -12.00 -18.60
N ALA A 121 19.79 -10.86 -18.21
CA ALA A 121 19.46 -10.61 -16.80
C ALA A 121 18.19 -11.38 -16.38
N PRO A 122 18.16 -11.95 -15.16
CA PRO A 122 16.96 -12.55 -14.62
C PRO A 122 15.84 -11.52 -14.48
N ARG A 123 14.58 -11.98 -14.64
CA ARG A 123 13.39 -11.12 -14.49
C ARG A 123 13.40 -10.42 -13.12
N PRO A 124 13.06 -9.12 -13.05
CA PRO A 124 12.89 -8.43 -11.78
C PRO A 124 11.87 -9.16 -10.90
N LYS A 125 12.15 -9.28 -9.61
CA LYS A 125 11.25 -9.90 -8.63
C LYS A 125 10.60 -8.81 -7.78
N VAL A 126 9.29 -8.91 -7.57
CA VAL A 126 8.48 -7.94 -6.83
C VAL A 126 7.74 -8.61 -5.68
N ILE A 127 7.74 -7.96 -4.53
CA ILE A 127 6.87 -8.25 -3.39
C ILE A 127 5.95 -7.05 -3.19
N LEU A 128 4.64 -7.26 -3.24
CA LEU A 128 3.65 -6.20 -3.01
C LEU A 128 3.35 -6.08 -1.52
N ILE A 129 3.30 -4.86 -0.99
CA ILE A 129 2.79 -4.60 0.36
C ILE A 129 1.63 -3.63 0.23
N GLY A 130 0.44 -4.04 0.64
CA GLY A 130 -0.75 -3.21 0.59
C GLY A 130 -1.35 -3.04 1.98
N HIS A 131 -1.72 -1.82 2.37
CA HIS A 131 -2.47 -1.56 3.59
C HIS A 131 -3.92 -1.15 3.29
N SER A 132 -4.91 -1.72 3.99
CA SER A 132 -6.32 -1.35 3.82
C SER A 132 -6.76 -1.49 2.37
N VAL A 133 -7.31 -0.45 1.74
CA VAL A 133 -7.64 -0.43 0.30
C VAL A 133 -6.40 -0.72 -0.58
N GLY A 134 -5.19 -0.39 -0.12
CA GLY A 134 -3.95 -0.75 -0.79
C GLY A 134 -3.75 -2.26 -0.93
N SER A 135 -4.31 -3.08 -0.03
CA SER A 135 -4.33 -4.54 -0.19
C SER A 135 -5.23 -4.99 -1.34
N TYR A 136 -6.40 -4.35 -1.50
CA TYR A 136 -7.30 -4.61 -2.63
C TYR A 136 -6.62 -4.22 -3.96
N ILE A 137 -5.96 -3.05 -4.00
CA ILE A 137 -5.18 -2.61 -5.16
C ILE A 137 -4.06 -3.61 -5.47
N ALA A 138 -3.34 -4.09 -4.46
CA ALA A 138 -2.28 -5.09 -4.63
C ALA A 138 -2.80 -6.41 -5.24
N MET A 139 -3.97 -6.89 -4.78
CA MET A 139 -4.61 -8.09 -5.33
C MET A 139 -5.08 -7.88 -6.78
N GLU A 140 -5.61 -6.70 -7.13
CA GLU A 140 -5.93 -6.37 -8.52
C GLU A 140 -4.69 -6.33 -9.42
N ILE A 141 -3.58 -5.75 -8.94
CA ILE A 141 -2.32 -5.75 -9.67
C ILE A 141 -1.85 -7.18 -9.91
N LEU A 142 -1.89 -8.05 -8.90
CA LEU A 142 -1.53 -9.46 -9.04
C LEU A 142 -2.42 -10.19 -10.08
N ARG A 143 -3.74 -10.02 -10.01
CA ARG A 143 -4.70 -10.60 -10.97
C ARG A 143 -4.38 -10.16 -12.41
N ARG A 144 -4.31 -8.85 -12.64
CA ARG A 144 -4.03 -8.27 -13.98
C ARG A 144 -2.66 -8.67 -14.51
N HIS A 145 -1.66 -8.76 -13.62
CA HIS A 145 -0.32 -9.19 -13.98
C HIS A 145 -0.31 -10.63 -14.50
N ARG A 146 -1.07 -11.53 -13.87
CA ARG A 146 -1.19 -12.92 -14.34
C ARG A 146 -1.97 -13.04 -15.64
N GLU A 147 -3.03 -12.26 -15.81
CA GLU A 147 -3.75 -12.20 -17.09
C GLU A 147 -2.85 -11.74 -18.24
N ARG A 148 -2.00 -10.73 -17.99
CA ARG A 148 -0.98 -10.28 -18.95
C ARG A 148 0.02 -11.38 -19.27
N ALA A 149 0.54 -12.08 -18.24
CA ALA A 149 1.49 -13.17 -18.40
C ALA A 149 0.89 -14.34 -19.20
N ALA A 150 -0.35 -14.75 -18.91
CA ALA A 150 -1.05 -15.81 -19.62
C ALA A 150 -1.31 -15.49 -21.10
N ASN A 151 -1.53 -14.22 -21.41
CA ASN A 151 -1.78 -13.74 -22.77
C ASN A 151 -0.50 -13.35 -23.53
N GLY A 152 0.69 -13.46 -22.90
CA GLY A 152 1.96 -13.00 -23.48
C GLY A 152 2.03 -11.50 -23.77
N ALA A 153 1.17 -10.70 -23.12
CA ALA A 153 0.98 -9.28 -23.40
C ALA A 153 1.69 -8.41 -22.35
N TRP A 154 2.99 -8.22 -22.52
CA TRP A 154 3.79 -7.34 -21.65
C TRP A 154 3.91 -5.95 -22.26
N PRO A 155 3.34 -4.90 -21.63
CA PRO A 155 3.38 -3.54 -22.18
C PRO A 155 4.75 -2.86 -22.06
N SER A 156 5.63 -3.34 -21.17
CA SER A 156 6.96 -2.76 -20.95
C SER A 156 7.99 -3.81 -20.50
N VAL A 157 8.14 -4.00 -19.18
CA VAL A 157 9.07 -4.96 -18.57
C VAL A 157 8.31 -6.17 -18.06
N GLU A 158 8.84 -7.35 -18.38
CA GLU A 158 8.41 -8.61 -17.78
C GLU A 158 9.10 -8.77 -16.41
N PHE A 159 8.30 -9.02 -15.38
CA PHE A 159 8.75 -9.22 -14.00
C PHE A 159 7.91 -10.29 -13.32
N ASP A 160 8.36 -10.80 -12.18
CA ASP A 160 7.65 -11.82 -11.40
C ASP A 160 7.15 -11.23 -10.07
N ILE A 161 5.86 -11.37 -9.77
CA ILE A 161 5.31 -11.09 -8.43
C ILE A 161 5.46 -12.36 -7.58
N ILE A 162 6.50 -12.42 -6.76
CA ILE A 162 6.89 -13.60 -5.98
C ILE A 162 6.17 -13.68 -4.62
N GLY A 163 5.62 -12.56 -4.13
CA GLY A 163 4.85 -12.57 -2.90
C GLY A 163 4.11 -11.27 -2.62
N GLY A 164 3.35 -11.29 -1.53
CA GLY A 164 2.55 -10.15 -1.11
C GLY A 164 2.24 -10.15 0.39
N VAL A 165 2.20 -8.97 1.00
CA VAL A 165 1.84 -8.75 2.40
C VAL A 165 0.66 -7.78 2.47
N MET A 166 -0.50 -8.29 2.83
CA MET A 166 -1.76 -7.56 2.92
C MET A 166 -2.03 -7.19 4.39
N LEU A 167 -1.78 -5.93 4.73
CA LEU A 167 -1.87 -5.40 6.09
C LEU A 167 -3.26 -4.80 6.33
N PHE A 168 -3.95 -5.28 7.36
CA PHE A 168 -5.31 -4.84 7.72
C PHE A 168 -6.23 -4.77 6.50
N PRO A 169 -6.36 -5.90 5.76
CA PRO A 169 -6.83 -5.87 4.37
C PRO A 169 -8.34 -5.65 4.27
N THR A 170 -8.75 -4.64 3.50
CA THR A 170 -10.16 -4.39 3.15
C THR A 170 -10.44 -4.94 1.76
N VAL A 171 -10.40 -6.27 1.61
CA VAL A 171 -10.45 -6.94 0.30
C VAL A 171 -11.83 -7.47 -0.08
N VAL A 172 -12.74 -7.52 0.90
CA VAL A 172 -14.12 -8.00 0.79
C VAL A 172 -15.00 -7.21 1.77
N ASP A 173 -16.23 -6.90 1.36
CA ASP A 173 -17.34 -6.39 2.16
C ASP A 173 -17.02 -5.18 3.06
N ILE A 174 -16.25 -4.21 2.55
CA ILE A 174 -15.85 -3.04 3.36
C ILE A 174 -17.07 -2.27 3.89
N ALA A 175 -18.16 -2.20 3.12
CA ALA A 175 -19.41 -1.55 3.52
C ALA A 175 -20.12 -2.25 4.70
N LYS A 176 -19.86 -3.54 4.94
CA LYS A 176 -20.41 -4.27 6.10
C LYS A 176 -19.63 -4.00 7.38
N SER A 177 -18.43 -3.43 7.30
CA SER A 177 -17.63 -3.09 8.49
C SER A 177 -18.30 -2.00 9.35
N PRO A 178 -17.97 -1.91 10.65
CA PRO A 178 -18.52 -0.87 11.53
C PRO A 178 -18.33 0.56 10.99
N SER A 179 -17.17 0.87 10.41
CA SER A 179 -16.91 2.17 9.79
C SER A 179 -17.55 2.32 8.43
N GLY A 180 -17.54 1.27 7.60
CA GLY A 180 -18.25 1.26 6.32
C GLY A 180 -19.73 1.59 6.48
N GLN A 181 -20.42 0.93 7.41
CA GLN A 181 -21.84 1.20 7.68
C GLN A 181 -22.12 2.64 8.15
N LYS A 182 -21.21 3.26 8.91
CA LYS A 182 -21.33 4.66 9.34
C LYS A 182 -21.14 5.60 8.16
N LEU A 183 -20.13 5.35 7.33
CA LEU A 183 -19.83 6.15 6.16
C LEU A 183 -20.94 6.03 5.11
N THR A 184 -21.42 4.81 4.80
CA THR A 184 -22.54 4.59 3.88
C THR A 184 -23.79 5.34 4.33
N ARG A 185 -24.13 5.30 5.63
CA ARG A 185 -25.23 6.10 6.17
C ARG A 185 -25.01 7.59 5.95
N LEU A 186 -23.82 8.11 6.26
CA LEU A 186 -23.52 9.53 6.10
C LEU A 186 -23.57 9.98 4.63
N LEU A 187 -23.06 9.16 3.71
CA LEU A 187 -23.15 9.38 2.26
C LEU A 187 -24.60 9.40 1.77
N SER A 188 -25.47 8.54 2.33
CA SER A 188 -26.90 8.56 2.01
C SER A 188 -27.61 9.82 2.50
N PHE A 189 -27.23 10.36 3.67
CA PHE A 189 -27.81 11.60 4.20
C PHE A 189 -27.25 12.86 3.51
N ILE A 190 -26.00 12.82 3.03
CA ILE A 190 -25.30 13.97 2.45
C ILE A 190 -24.69 13.56 1.10
N PRO A 191 -25.46 13.65 -0.02
CA PRO A 191 -25.01 13.21 -1.34
C PRO A 191 -23.73 13.90 -1.87
N GLN A 192 -23.37 15.06 -1.32
CA GLN A 192 -22.17 15.83 -1.67
C GLN A 192 -21.20 15.94 -0.49
N LEU A 193 -21.11 14.88 0.33
CA LEU A 193 -20.29 14.85 1.55
C LEU A 193 -18.85 15.32 1.31
N ALA A 194 -18.21 14.84 0.24
CA ALA A 194 -16.85 15.24 -0.11
C ALA A 194 -16.71 16.77 -0.29
N VAL A 195 -17.64 17.41 -0.99
CA VAL A 195 -17.63 18.85 -1.23
C VAL A 195 -17.86 19.63 0.07
N VAL A 196 -18.84 19.19 0.88
CA VAL A 196 -19.17 19.82 2.17
C VAL A 196 -17.99 19.76 3.12
N VAL A 197 -17.42 18.57 3.34
CA VAL A 197 -16.28 18.40 4.26
C VAL A 197 -15.04 19.11 3.73
N GLY A 198 -14.77 19.04 2.42
CA GLY A 198 -13.67 19.77 1.80
C GLY A 198 -13.77 21.28 1.99
N PHE A 199 -14.98 21.85 1.87
CA PHE A 199 -15.23 23.26 2.17
C PHE A 199 -14.97 23.58 3.65
N LEU A 200 -15.50 22.78 4.57
CA LEU A 200 -15.30 22.98 6.01
C LEU A 200 -13.83 22.90 6.40
N VAL A 201 -13.06 21.95 5.84
CA VAL A 201 -11.63 21.84 6.10
C VAL A 201 -10.87 23.05 5.55
N ARG A 202 -11.23 23.56 4.36
CA ARG A 202 -10.62 24.80 3.83
C ARG A 202 -10.90 26.02 4.70
N VAL A 203 -12.11 26.14 5.23
CA VAL A 203 -12.45 27.19 6.19
C VAL A 203 -11.62 27.02 7.47
N LEU A 204 -11.52 25.80 7.99
CA LEU A 204 -10.70 25.48 9.16
C LEU A 204 -9.24 25.87 8.94
N THR A 205 -8.62 25.44 7.84
CA THR A 205 -7.20 25.72 7.56
C THR A 205 -6.93 27.17 7.20
N ALA A 206 -7.92 27.93 6.72
CA ALA A 206 -7.81 29.36 6.50
C ALA A 206 -7.90 30.18 7.80
N LEU A 207 -8.70 29.73 8.78
CA LEU A 207 -8.95 30.47 10.02
C LEU A 207 -8.02 30.09 11.17
N VAL A 208 -7.55 28.83 11.22
CA VAL A 208 -6.76 28.30 12.33
C VAL A 208 -5.26 28.48 12.05
N PRO A 209 -4.49 29.14 12.93
CA PRO A 209 -3.05 29.24 12.78
C PRO A 209 -2.38 27.87 12.72
N GLY A 210 -1.34 27.72 11.89
CA GLY A 210 -0.70 26.42 11.62
C GLY A 210 -0.16 25.69 12.87
N SER A 211 0.24 26.42 13.92
CA SER A 211 0.65 25.86 15.21
C SER A 211 -0.53 25.27 15.99
N LEU A 212 -1.68 25.97 15.99
CA LEU A 212 -2.90 25.49 16.62
C LEU A 212 -3.45 24.28 15.86
N LEU A 213 -3.42 24.30 14.52
CA LEU A 213 -3.82 23.16 13.69
C LEU A 213 -3.02 21.90 14.05
N ARG A 214 -1.68 22.00 14.10
CA ARG A 214 -0.81 20.90 14.51
C ARG A 214 -1.09 20.43 15.93
N SER A 215 -1.39 21.34 16.86
CA SER A 215 -1.77 20.99 18.23
C SER A 215 -3.09 20.20 18.27
N LEU A 216 -4.09 20.62 17.49
CA LEU A 216 -5.38 19.91 17.40
C LEU A 216 -5.23 18.53 16.77
N ILE A 217 -4.46 18.43 15.69
CA ILE A 217 -4.11 17.16 15.03
C ILE A 217 -3.43 16.22 16.02
N ARG A 218 -2.39 16.72 16.71
CA ARG A 218 -1.65 15.94 17.72
C ARG A 218 -2.59 15.43 18.81
N PHE A 219 -3.46 16.30 19.35
CA PHE A 219 -4.44 15.90 20.36
C PHE A 219 -5.40 14.80 19.85
N TYR A 220 -6.02 15.00 18.69
CA TYR A 220 -7.00 14.07 18.14
C TYR A 220 -6.40 12.70 17.77
N MET A 221 -5.17 12.69 17.26
CA MET A 221 -4.43 11.46 16.93
C MET A 221 -3.80 10.80 18.19
N GLY A 222 -4.01 11.39 19.37
CA GLY A 222 -3.52 10.87 20.65
C GLY A 222 -2.01 10.99 20.81
N SER A 223 -1.41 12.10 20.40
CA SER A 223 0.04 12.38 20.44
C SER A 223 0.88 11.41 19.62
N PRO A 224 0.71 11.36 18.28
CA PRO A 224 1.60 10.62 17.41
C PRO A 224 2.96 11.36 17.25
N PRO A 225 3.98 10.71 16.65
CA PRO A 225 5.23 11.37 16.29
C PRO A 225 5.04 12.56 15.32
N ASP A 226 5.97 13.51 15.32
CA ASP A 226 5.84 14.77 14.59
C ASP A 226 5.67 14.61 13.07
N ASN A 227 6.35 13.62 12.46
CA ASN A 227 6.19 13.35 11.04
C ASN A 227 4.75 12.94 10.64
N MET A 228 4.03 12.27 11.54
CA MET A 228 2.61 11.94 11.35
C MET A 228 1.74 13.20 11.42
N VAL A 229 2.03 14.08 12.38
CA VAL A 229 1.33 15.37 12.52
C VAL A 229 1.54 16.23 11.29
N GLU A 230 2.77 16.34 10.78
CA GLU A 230 3.07 17.10 9.57
C GLU A 230 2.43 16.49 8.32
N THR A 231 2.40 15.16 8.20
CA THR A 231 1.72 14.48 7.07
C THR A 231 0.22 14.78 7.09
N THR A 232 -0.43 14.72 8.25
CA THR A 232 -1.85 15.04 8.40
C THR A 232 -2.12 16.54 8.19
N ALA A 233 -1.24 17.42 8.68
CA ALA A 233 -1.38 18.85 8.46
C ALA A 233 -1.29 19.19 6.97
N ALA A 234 -0.28 18.66 6.27
CA ALA A 234 -0.12 18.85 4.84
C ALA A 234 -1.31 18.27 4.05
N PHE A 235 -1.86 17.13 4.48
CA PHE A 235 -3.08 16.57 3.89
C PHE A 235 -4.29 17.49 4.03
N LEU A 236 -4.52 18.06 5.22
CA LEU A 236 -5.63 19.00 5.46
C LEU A 236 -5.43 20.34 4.75
N GLU A 237 -4.19 20.80 4.65
CA GLU A 237 -3.80 22.03 3.93
C GLU A 237 -3.76 21.82 2.39
N SER A 238 -3.82 20.57 1.91
CA SER A 238 -3.82 20.25 0.49
C SER A 238 -5.08 20.81 -0.21
N GLY A 239 -4.94 21.13 -1.50
CA GLY A 239 -6.04 21.73 -2.26
C GLY A 239 -7.30 20.85 -2.29
N TYR A 240 -7.13 19.55 -2.51
CA TYR A 240 -8.26 18.63 -2.75
C TYR A 240 -8.11 17.25 -2.09
N GLY A 241 -7.10 17.03 -1.24
CA GLY A 241 -6.82 15.71 -0.69
C GLY A 241 -7.97 15.15 0.14
N VAL A 242 -8.66 15.98 0.94
CA VAL A 242 -9.82 15.54 1.73
C VAL A 242 -10.98 15.13 0.84
N GLN A 243 -11.26 15.88 -0.22
CA GLN A 243 -12.28 15.52 -1.20
C GLN A 243 -11.91 14.22 -1.94
N GLN A 244 -10.64 14.07 -2.33
CA GLN A 244 -10.12 12.84 -2.94
C GLN A 244 -10.29 11.64 -2.01
N ALA A 245 -9.95 11.77 -0.72
CA ALA A 245 -10.11 10.71 0.27
C ALA A 245 -11.58 10.26 0.42
N LEU A 246 -12.50 11.22 0.51
CA LEU A 246 -13.93 10.93 0.64
C LEU A 246 -14.55 10.39 -0.66
N HIS A 247 -14.11 10.88 -1.81
CA HIS A 247 -14.51 10.36 -3.12
C HIS A 247 -14.09 8.89 -3.26
N MET A 248 -12.81 8.60 -2.98
CA MET A 248 -12.28 7.24 -3.02
C MET A 248 -12.98 6.33 -1.99
N ALA A 249 -13.20 6.80 -0.76
CA ALA A 249 -13.90 6.02 0.26
C ALA A 249 -15.34 5.68 -0.13
N ALA A 250 -16.04 6.58 -0.85
CA ALA A 250 -17.39 6.32 -1.34
C ALA A 250 -17.42 5.27 -2.47
N ASP A 251 -16.40 5.28 -3.33
CA ASP A 251 -16.22 4.28 -4.38
C ASP A 251 -15.84 2.91 -3.81
N GLU A 252 -14.94 2.88 -2.82
CA GLU A 252 -14.58 1.66 -2.07
C GLU A 252 -15.81 0.91 -1.53
N MET A 253 -16.80 1.64 -0.98
CA MET A 253 -18.05 1.03 -0.46
C MET A 253 -18.90 0.35 -1.54
N GLN A 254 -18.77 0.77 -2.80
CA GLN A 254 -19.55 0.25 -3.92
C GLN A 254 -18.82 -0.88 -4.65
N THR A 255 -17.48 -0.80 -4.71
CA THR A 255 -16.66 -1.74 -5.48
C THR A 255 -16.21 -2.94 -4.64
N ILE A 256 -15.82 -2.73 -3.38
CA ILE A 256 -15.26 -3.78 -2.51
C ILE A 256 -16.41 -4.49 -1.78
N THR A 257 -17.09 -5.35 -2.54
CA THR A 257 -18.27 -6.11 -2.09
C THR A 257 -17.90 -7.58 -1.87
N SER A 258 -18.53 -8.52 -2.56
CA SER A 258 -18.26 -9.95 -2.38
C SER A 258 -16.88 -10.38 -2.85
N ASP A 259 -16.39 -11.51 -2.33
CA ASP A 259 -15.17 -12.17 -2.81
C ASP A 259 -15.30 -12.53 -4.30
N LYS A 260 -14.60 -11.78 -5.14
CA LYS A 260 -14.52 -11.97 -6.59
C LYS A 260 -13.23 -12.66 -7.03
N TRP A 261 -12.35 -12.96 -6.08
CA TRP A 261 -10.99 -13.40 -6.37
C TRP A 261 -10.97 -14.90 -6.65
N SER A 262 -10.36 -15.27 -7.76
CA SER A 262 -10.12 -16.66 -8.11
C SER A 262 -9.08 -17.30 -7.18
N ASP A 263 -9.10 -18.62 -7.09
CA ASP A 263 -8.21 -19.39 -6.23
C ASP A 263 -6.73 -19.11 -6.53
N ASP A 264 -6.39 -18.85 -7.79
CA ASP A 264 -5.04 -18.44 -8.14
C ASP A 264 -4.67 -17.13 -7.44
N VAL A 265 -5.49 -16.08 -7.52
CA VAL A 265 -5.20 -14.74 -6.95
C VAL A 265 -5.05 -14.82 -5.44
N TRP A 266 -5.77 -15.72 -4.78
CA TRP A 266 -5.58 -16.04 -3.37
C TRP A 266 -4.26 -16.79 -3.06
N GLY A 267 -3.49 -17.18 -4.07
CA GLY A 267 -2.26 -17.94 -3.92
C GLY A 267 -2.48 -19.44 -3.76
N MET A 268 -3.65 -19.97 -4.17
CA MET A 268 -4.04 -21.37 -3.95
C MET A 268 -3.99 -22.22 -5.24
N SER A 269 -3.27 -21.80 -6.27
CA SER A 269 -3.19 -22.54 -7.53
C SER A 269 -2.36 -23.82 -7.44
N ASN A 270 -2.94 -24.92 -7.90
CA ASN A 270 -2.22 -26.16 -8.26
C ASN A 270 -1.44 -26.04 -9.59
N VAL A 271 -1.31 -24.83 -10.15
CA VAL A 271 -0.77 -24.57 -11.49
C VAL A 271 0.59 -23.89 -11.38
N LYS A 272 1.54 -24.51 -12.10
CA LYS A 272 2.98 -24.25 -12.30
C LYS A 272 3.56 -22.92 -11.77
N ASP A 273 4.73 -23.09 -11.16
CA ASP A 273 5.68 -22.08 -10.67
C ASP A 273 5.78 -20.78 -11.48
N PRO A 274 6.06 -19.64 -10.80
CA PRO A 274 6.27 -19.50 -9.36
C PRO A 274 4.98 -19.18 -8.59
N VAL A 275 4.74 -19.92 -7.50
CA VAL A 275 3.61 -19.65 -6.58
C VAL A 275 3.86 -18.33 -5.84
N THR A 276 2.97 -17.35 -6.02
CA THR A 276 3.00 -16.09 -5.28
C THR A 276 2.62 -16.36 -3.81
N ARG A 277 3.57 -16.17 -2.88
CA ARG A 277 3.32 -16.35 -1.44
C ARG A 277 2.63 -15.13 -0.84
N LEU A 278 1.42 -15.33 -0.33
CA LEU A 278 0.62 -14.24 0.22
C LEU A 278 0.46 -14.36 1.74
N PHE A 279 0.62 -13.23 2.42
CA PHE A 279 0.31 -13.05 3.82
C PHE A 279 -0.86 -12.09 3.96
N PHE A 280 -1.85 -12.45 4.76
CA PHE A 280 -2.94 -11.56 5.16
C PHE A 280 -2.88 -11.37 6.67
N TYR A 281 -2.56 -10.15 7.08
CA TYR A 281 -2.40 -9.78 8.49
C TYR A 281 -3.59 -8.93 8.94
N PHE A 282 -4.55 -9.57 9.59
CA PHE A 282 -5.79 -8.95 10.05
C PHE A 282 -5.64 -8.33 11.44
N GLY A 283 -6.26 -7.17 11.64
CA GLY A 283 -6.50 -6.65 12.98
C GLY A 283 -7.55 -7.49 13.74
N ARG A 284 -7.37 -7.65 15.05
CA ARG A 284 -8.35 -8.39 15.88
C ARG A 284 -9.69 -7.67 15.99
N SER A 285 -9.65 -6.35 16.11
CA SER A 285 -10.83 -5.48 16.26
C SER A 285 -10.70 -4.31 15.29
N ASP A 286 -10.53 -4.64 14.01
CA ASP A 286 -10.44 -3.68 12.93
C ASP A 286 -11.85 -3.17 12.57
N HIS A 287 -12.09 -1.87 12.71
CA HIS A 287 -13.40 -1.30 12.41
C HIS A 287 -13.66 -1.08 10.91
N TRP A 288 -12.67 -1.29 10.04
CA TRP A 288 -12.82 -1.27 8.59
C TRP A 288 -12.98 -2.65 7.97
N VAL A 289 -12.88 -3.72 8.77
CA VAL A 289 -13.10 -5.10 8.34
C VAL A 289 -14.20 -5.69 9.21
N ALA A 290 -15.29 -6.19 8.59
CA ALA A 290 -16.30 -6.91 9.36
C ALA A 290 -15.70 -8.21 9.92
N GLU A 291 -15.86 -8.46 11.23
CA GLU A 291 -15.29 -9.66 11.88
C GLU A 291 -15.79 -10.95 11.21
N GLN A 292 -17.07 -11.00 10.86
CA GLN A 292 -17.65 -12.13 10.13
C GLN A 292 -16.96 -12.34 8.77
N THR A 293 -16.78 -11.27 7.97
CA THR A 293 -16.09 -11.37 6.67
C THR A 293 -14.65 -11.86 6.85
N ARG A 294 -13.92 -11.37 7.85
CA ARG A 294 -12.58 -11.88 8.17
C ARG A 294 -12.63 -13.37 8.45
N ASP A 295 -13.49 -13.79 9.37
CA ASP A 295 -13.55 -15.17 9.84
C ASP A 295 -13.94 -16.13 8.70
N GLU A 296 -14.87 -15.72 7.85
CA GLU A 296 -15.24 -16.45 6.62
C GLU A 296 -14.05 -16.57 5.65
N VAL A 297 -13.32 -15.48 5.37
CA VAL A 297 -12.14 -15.52 4.49
C VAL A 297 -11.06 -16.43 5.09
N VAL A 298 -10.78 -16.33 6.38
CA VAL A 298 -9.79 -17.16 7.07
C VAL A 298 -10.18 -18.64 7.02
N GLU A 299 -11.46 -18.95 7.24
CA GLU A 299 -11.97 -20.32 7.19
C GLU A 299 -11.89 -20.92 5.78
N VAL A 300 -12.35 -20.18 4.76
CA VAL A 300 -12.44 -20.66 3.38
C VAL A 300 -11.06 -20.74 2.72
N ARG A 301 -10.18 -19.77 3.00
CA ARG A 301 -8.90 -19.59 2.27
C ARG A 301 -7.68 -20.02 3.08
N GLY A 302 -7.72 -19.94 4.42
CA GLY A 302 -6.55 -20.18 5.28
C GLY A 302 -6.26 -21.64 5.65
N ARG A 303 -7.17 -22.58 5.35
CA ARG A 303 -7.02 -24.00 5.74
C ARG A 303 -6.39 -24.89 4.67
N ARG A 304 -6.01 -24.33 3.51
CA ARG A 304 -5.43 -25.12 2.40
C ARG A 304 -3.90 -25.12 2.46
N GLU A 305 -3.30 -26.30 2.34
CA GLU A 305 -1.85 -26.45 2.18
C GLU A 305 -1.39 -25.76 0.90
N GLY A 306 -0.32 -24.97 0.97
CA GLY A 306 0.15 -24.14 -0.14
C GLY A 306 -0.65 -22.86 -0.40
N GLY A 307 -1.72 -22.60 0.38
CA GLY A 307 -2.52 -21.38 0.29
C GLY A 307 -1.92 -20.18 1.04
N PRO A 308 -2.65 -19.05 1.09
CA PRO A 308 -2.21 -17.84 1.75
C PRO A 308 -2.10 -18.02 3.26
N LYS A 309 -1.06 -17.44 3.87
CA LYS A 309 -0.90 -17.42 5.32
C LYS A 309 -1.80 -16.35 5.92
N MET A 310 -2.81 -16.79 6.66
CA MET A 310 -3.79 -15.94 7.35
C MET A 310 -3.36 -15.73 8.80
N ILE A 311 -3.13 -14.49 9.21
CA ILE A 311 -2.64 -14.13 10.56
C ILE A 311 -3.58 -13.11 11.17
N VAL A 312 -4.03 -13.36 12.41
CA VAL A 312 -4.82 -12.40 13.19
C VAL A 312 -3.93 -11.81 14.28
N CYS A 313 -3.85 -10.48 14.33
CA CYS A 313 -2.99 -9.74 15.25
C CYS A 313 -3.37 -9.99 16.72
N GLU A 314 -2.47 -10.61 17.48
CA GLU A 314 -2.68 -10.84 18.92
C GLU A 314 -2.48 -9.58 19.77
N GLU A 315 -1.63 -8.67 19.30
CA GLU A 315 -1.25 -7.41 19.98
C GLU A 315 -2.32 -6.30 19.89
N LYS A 316 -3.50 -6.61 19.32
CA LYS A 316 -4.64 -5.67 19.19
C LYS A 316 -4.26 -4.32 18.56
N LEU A 317 -3.37 -4.35 17.57
CA LEU A 317 -2.96 -3.16 16.84
C LEU A 317 -4.17 -2.53 16.11
N PRO A 318 -4.30 -1.19 16.09
CA PRO A 318 -5.39 -0.51 15.40
C PRO A 318 -5.17 -0.56 13.88
N HIS A 319 -6.25 -0.38 13.10
CA HIS A 319 -6.18 -0.24 11.64
C HIS A 319 -5.17 0.83 11.22
N ALA A 320 -5.23 2.01 11.85
CA ALA A 320 -4.28 3.09 11.66
C ALA A 320 -2.96 2.87 12.42
N PHE A 321 -2.40 1.65 12.38
CA PHE A 321 -1.17 1.29 13.10
C PHE A 321 0.00 2.22 12.74
N VAL A 322 0.02 2.74 11.51
CA VAL A 322 1.07 3.63 11.00
C VAL A 322 1.34 4.84 11.88
N LEU A 323 0.33 5.30 12.62
CA LEU A 323 0.42 6.48 13.48
C LEU A 323 1.32 6.29 14.70
N LYS A 324 1.47 5.06 15.21
CA LYS A 324 2.15 4.79 16.50
C LYS A 324 2.87 3.44 16.62
N HIS A 325 2.56 2.49 15.74
CA HIS A 325 2.98 1.09 15.83
C HIS A 325 3.71 0.62 14.54
N SER A 326 4.26 1.57 13.79
CA SER A 326 5.04 1.30 12.57
C SER A 326 6.22 0.37 12.84
N ASP A 327 6.86 0.45 14.01
CA ASP A 327 8.00 -0.38 14.40
C ASP A 327 7.61 -1.86 14.61
N VAL A 328 6.47 -2.11 15.26
CA VAL A 328 5.94 -3.46 15.50
C VAL A 328 5.57 -4.11 14.18
N VAL A 329 4.82 -3.39 13.32
CA VAL A 329 4.39 -3.94 12.03
C VAL A 329 5.57 -4.10 11.08
N ALA A 330 6.55 -3.18 11.06
CA ALA A 330 7.74 -3.33 10.22
C ALA A 330 8.56 -4.58 10.57
N LYS A 331 8.67 -4.94 11.86
CA LYS A 331 9.32 -6.21 12.29
C LYS A 331 8.62 -7.41 11.68
N LYS A 332 7.29 -7.49 11.83
CA LYS A 332 6.49 -8.60 11.28
C LYS A 332 6.56 -8.67 9.77
N VAL A 333 6.50 -7.53 9.08
CA VAL A 333 6.64 -7.45 7.63
C VAL A 333 8.01 -7.94 7.19
N ALA A 334 9.09 -7.59 7.89
CA ALA A 334 10.42 -8.10 7.58
C ALA A 334 10.46 -9.62 7.67
N ASP A 335 9.90 -10.22 8.73
CA ASP A 335 9.83 -11.67 8.89
C ASP A 335 9.04 -12.34 7.75
N MET A 336 7.91 -11.75 7.35
CA MET A 336 7.10 -12.24 6.21
C MET A 336 7.86 -12.13 4.89
N VAL A 337 8.54 -11.02 4.63
CA VAL A 337 9.37 -10.82 3.43
C VAL A 337 10.49 -11.85 3.38
N LEU A 338 11.15 -12.12 4.51
CA LEU A 338 12.21 -13.12 4.59
C LEU A 338 11.69 -14.55 4.38
N ASP A 339 10.48 -14.85 4.86
CA ASP A 339 9.80 -16.14 4.61
C ASP A 339 9.43 -16.32 3.12
N ILE A 340 9.00 -15.24 2.44
CA ILE A 340 8.70 -15.27 1.00
C ILE A 340 9.93 -15.69 0.18
N VAL A 341 11.13 -15.24 0.58
CA VAL A 341 12.37 -15.43 -0.20
C VAL A 341 13.25 -16.59 0.30
N ARG A 342 12.81 -17.37 1.28
CA ARG A 342 13.63 -18.41 1.93
C ARG A 342 13.86 -19.64 1.06
N ASP A 343 13.14 -19.78 -0.05
CA ASP A 343 13.10 -20.97 -0.88
C ASP A 343 13.80 -20.80 -2.23
#